data_AF-A0A382WUM1-F1
#
_entry.id   AF-A0A382WUM1-F1
#
_cell.length_a   1.000
_cell.length_b   1.000
_cell.length_c   1.000
_cell.angle_alpha   90.00
_cell.angle_beta   90.00
_cell.angle_gamma   90.00
#
_symmetry.space_group_name_H-M   'P 1'
#
loop_
_entity.id
_entity.type
_entity.pdbx_description
1 polymer ?
#
loop_
_entity_poly.entity_id
_entity_poly.type
_entity_poly.pdbx_seq_one_letter_code
_entity_poly.pdbx_strand_id
1 'polypeptide(L)'
;MNKLQKTFNDIVERTRAKSIGTADSFSGLCPAHDDKSASLSITLENDKILLYCHAGCNIDDICLSLGIEKSDLFAPIDEKQINRVPVPQKVEREQIRMKANINFEGKVVFFSSKHNKKVTESVRYSYSDADGKTAYHVIRSDPKDFRPMTPDGFLDLESVERLPYRLPELLQGVKESKTILILEGEKDVDRAIAMGFVATTFVGGAGKWRDEYSEYFRGADV
;
A
#
# COMPACT_ATOMS: atom_id res chain seq x y z
N MET A 1 10.74 -31.34 13.17
CA MET A 1 11.01 -29.92 12.84
C MET A 1 10.73 -29.74 11.35
N ASN A 2 9.83 -28.84 10.96
CA ASN A 2 9.48 -28.64 9.54
C ASN A 2 10.71 -28.12 8.76
N LYS A 3 10.85 -28.48 7.48
CA LYS A 3 11.98 -28.09 6.59
C LYS A 3 12.24 -26.58 6.70
N LEU A 4 11.18 -25.77 6.70
CA LEU A 4 11.24 -24.32 6.82
C LEU A 4 11.92 -23.85 8.12
N GLN A 5 11.58 -24.44 9.27
CA GLN A 5 12.20 -24.08 10.54
C GLN A 5 13.70 -24.42 10.56
N LYS A 6 14.10 -25.51 9.90
CA LYS A 6 15.51 -25.88 9.76
C LYS A 6 16.26 -24.86 8.89
N THR A 7 15.68 -24.47 7.75
CA THR A 7 16.23 -23.42 6.88
C THR A 7 16.36 -22.10 7.64
N PHE A 8 15.33 -21.70 8.39
CA PHE A 8 15.36 -20.48 9.20
C PHE A 8 16.51 -20.49 10.21
N ASN A 9 16.66 -21.57 10.97
CA ASN A 9 17.72 -21.69 11.96
C ASN A 9 19.12 -21.65 11.32
N ASP A 10 19.32 -22.30 10.15
CA ASP A 10 20.59 -22.27 9.41
C ASP A 10 20.94 -20.85 8.94
N ILE A 11 19.96 -20.10 8.43
CA ILE A 11 20.16 -18.72 8.00
C ILE A 11 20.57 -17.84 9.19
N VAL A 12 19.87 -17.96 10.33
CA VAL A 12 20.18 -17.19 11.55
C VAL A 12 21.61 -17.47 12.03
N GLU A 13 22.03 -18.74 12.04
CA GLU A 13 23.37 -19.15 12.46
C GLU A 13 24.46 -18.59 11.53
N ARG A 14 24.29 -18.76 10.21
CA ARG A 14 25.29 -18.36 9.20
C ARG A 14 25.47 -16.85 9.09
N THR A 15 24.41 -16.10 9.35
CA THR A 15 24.43 -14.62 9.34
C THR A 15 24.82 -14.02 10.69
N ARG A 16 25.12 -14.86 11.68
CA ARG A 16 25.44 -14.47 13.07
C ARG A 16 24.37 -13.55 13.66
N ALA A 17 23.12 -13.77 13.29
CA ALA A 17 22.03 -12.87 13.61
C ALA A 17 21.62 -13.00 15.09
N LYS A 18 21.27 -11.88 15.70
CA LYS A 18 20.79 -11.79 17.08
C LYS A 18 19.33 -11.43 17.11
N SER A 19 18.59 -11.95 18.08
CA SER A 19 17.17 -11.62 18.26
C SER A 19 17.02 -10.13 18.59
N ILE A 20 16.02 -9.48 17.99
CA ILE A 20 15.72 -8.04 18.16
C ILE A 20 14.57 -7.78 19.15
N GLY A 21 14.21 -8.76 19.98
CA GLY A 21 13.22 -8.62 21.06
C GLY A 21 11.77 -8.93 20.67
N THR A 22 11.48 -9.13 19.40
CA THR A 22 10.24 -9.76 18.92
C THR A 22 10.46 -11.25 18.70
N ALA A 23 9.43 -12.07 18.97
CA ALA A 23 9.48 -13.50 18.66
C ALA A 23 9.80 -13.67 17.16
N ASP A 24 10.75 -14.55 16.86
CA ASP A 24 11.12 -14.97 15.52
C ASP A 24 11.64 -13.88 14.56
N SER A 25 12.14 -12.77 15.09
CA SER A 25 12.85 -11.74 14.31
C SER A 25 14.30 -11.58 14.76
N PHE A 26 15.20 -11.53 13.80
CA PHE A 26 16.64 -11.48 14.00
C PHE A 26 17.29 -10.43 13.09
N SER A 27 18.42 -9.89 13.54
CA SER A 27 19.27 -8.98 12.76
C SER A 27 20.71 -9.47 12.77
N GLY A 28 21.29 -9.61 11.58
CA GLY A 28 22.64 -10.16 11.37
C GLY A 28 23.36 -9.51 10.20
N LEU A 29 24.54 -10.03 9.90
CA LEU A 29 25.36 -9.59 8.78
C LEU A 29 24.81 -10.14 7.46
N CYS A 30 24.83 -9.33 6.41
CA CYS A 30 24.40 -9.77 5.10
C CYS A 30 25.50 -10.57 4.42
N PRO A 31 25.25 -11.81 3.98
CA PRO A 31 26.28 -12.64 3.34
C PRO A 31 26.61 -12.18 1.90
N ALA A 32 25.79 -11.31 1.31
CA ALA A 32 25.95 -10.83 -0.07
C ALA A 32 26.89 -9.63 -0.21
N HIS A 33 27.37 -9.04 0.90
CA HIS A 33 28.41 -8.01 0.88
C HIS A 33 29.21 -8.04 2.19
N ASP A 34 30.28 -7.23 2.25
CA ASP A 34 31.09 -7.11 3.46
C ASP A 34 30.54 -5.96 4.34
N ASP A 35 29.67 -6.28 5.30
CA ASP A 35 29.19 -5.34 6.31
C ASP A 35 29.92 -5.50 7.66
N LYS A 36 30.22 -4.37 8.30
CA LYS A 36 30.79 -4.32 9.66
C LYS A 36 29.73 -4.20 10.75
N SER A 37 28.47 -4.00 10.36
CA SER A 37 27.31 -3.83 11.23
C SER A 37 26.12 -4.57 10.64
N ALA A 38 25.29 -5.19 11.49
CA ALA A 38 24.15 -6.00 11.04
C ALA A 38 23.23 -5.24 10.06
N SER A 39 23.27 -5.61 8.78
CA SER A 39 22.46 -4.98 7.73
C SER A 39 21.31 -5.87 7.24
N LEU A 40 21.23 -7.12 7.68
CA LEU A 40 20.23 -8.10 7.25
C LEU A 40 19.18 -8.33 8.34
N SER A 41 17.91 -8.14 7.99
CA SER A 41 16.75 -8.53 8.80
C SER A 41 16.23 -9.89 8.34
N ILE A 42 15.98 -10.77 9.30
CA ILE A 42 15.50 -12.14 9.09
C ILE A 42 14.27 -12.36 9.97
N THR A 43 13.14 -12.72 9.37
CA THR A 43 11.88 -12.95 10.09
C THR A 43 11.23 -14.24 9.63
N LEU A 44 10.81 -15.09 10.57
CA LEU A 44 9.97 -16.26 10.27
C LEU A 44 8.50 -15.86 10.39
N GLU A 45 7.75 -16.06 9.32
CA GLU A 45 6.28 -16.05 9.32
C GLU A 45 5.78 -17.48 9.08
N ASN A 46 4.55 -17.77 9.50
CA ASN A 46 3.94 -19.11 9.55
C ASN A 46 4.36 -20.09 8.43
N ASP A 47 4.39 -19.63 7.18
CA ASP A 47 4.66 -20.41 5.98
C ASP A 47 5.89 -19.94 5.17
N LYS A 48 6.63 -18.92 5.62
CA LYS A 48 7.75 -18.35 4.87
C LYS A 48 8.82 -17.66 5.72
N ILE A 49 10.01 -17.49 5.15
CA ILE A 49 11.12 -16.72 5.73
C ILE A 49 11.29 -15.42 4.93
N LEU A 50 11.30 -14.28 5.62
CA LEU A 50 11.56 -12.97 5.05
C LEU A 50 13.01 -12.58 5.27
N LEU A 51 13.69 -12.15 4.20
CA LEU A 51 15.05 -11.62 4.22
C LEU A 51 15.03 -10.22 3.63
N TYR A 52 15.60 -9.25 4.34
CA TYR A 52 15.71 -7.87 3.85
C TYR A 52 17.05 -7.26 4.21
N CYS A 53 17.79 -6.81 3.20
CA CYS A 53 19.07 -6.13 3.39
C CYS A 53 18.87 -4.60 3.29
N HIS A 54 19.20 -3.88 4.36
CA HIS A 54 19.10 -2.42 4.43
C HIS A 54 20.17 -1.69 3.60
N ALA A 55 21.19 -2.40 3.13
CA ALA A 55 22.23 -1.87 2.25
C ALA A 55 21.89 -2.01 0.74
N GLY A 56 20.78 -2.68 0.40
CA GLY A 56 20.27 -2.76 -0.98
C GLY A 56 20.64 -4.02 -1.77
N CYS A 57 21.14 -5.09 -1.13
CA CYS A 57 21.32 -6.37 -1.81
C CYS A 57 19.98 -6.93 -2.29
N ASN A 58 19.95 -7.45 -3.52
CA ASN A 58 18.77 -8.14 -4.02
C ASN A 58 18.62 -9.52 -3.33
N ILE A 59 17.42 -10.08 -3.38
CA ILE A 59 17.12 -11.36 -2.73
C ILE A 59 17.86 -12.54 -3.38
N ASP A 60 18.15 -12.46 -4.68
CA ASP A 60 18.89 -13.48 -5.43
C ASP A 60 20.33 -13.63 -4.91
N ASP A 61 21.03 -12.51 -4.72
CA ASP A 61 22.41 -12.46 -4.24
C ASP A 61 22.51 -12.99 -2.80
N ILE A 62 21.52 -12.68 -1.97
CA ILE A 62 21.44 -13.19 -0.60
C ILE A 62 21.23 -14.70 -0.60
N CYS A 63 20.27 -15.22 -1.37
CA CYS A 63 20.02 -16.66 -1.49
C CYS A 63 21.23 -17.40 -2.07
N LEU A 64 21.87 -16.85 -3.12
CA LEU A 64 23.08 -17.40 -3.73
C LEU A 64 24.22 -17.50 -2.71
N SER A 65 24.44 -16.44 -1.93
CA SER A 65 25.50 -16.40 -0.90
C SER A 65 25.19 -17.34 0.28
N LEU A 66 23.91 -17.56 0.56
CA LEU A 66 23.43 -18.57 1.51
C LEU A 66 23.42 -19.98 0.91
N GLY A 67 23.62 -20.17 -0.39
CA GLY A 67 23.55 -21.49 -1.02
C GLY A 67 22.17 -22.17 -0.85
N ILE A 68 21.11 -21.37 -0.79
CA ILE A 68 19.72 -21.82 -0.72
C ILE A 68 18.97 -21.36 -1.96
N GLU A 69 17.93 -22.09 -2.34
CA GLU A 69 17.02 -21.63 -3.39
C GLU A 69 15.89 -20.77 -2.79
N LYS A 70 15.29 -19.89 -3.60
CA LYS A 70 14.13 -19.09 -3.14
C LYS A 70 12.99 -19.97 -2.64
N SER A 71 12.81 -21.16 -3.22
CA SER A 71 11.83 -22.16 -2.81
C SER A 71 12.03 -22.63 -1.36
N ASP A 72 13.25 -22.65 -0.85
CA ASP A 72 13.56 -23.07 0.52
C ASP A 72 13.10 -22.05 1.57
N LEU A 73 12.78 -20.82 1.16
CA LEU A 73 12.18 -19.80 2.01
C LEU A 73 10.68 -20.04 2.26
N PHE A 74 10.08 -21.09 1.69
CA PHE A 74 8.65 -21.39 1.82
C PHE A 74 8.41 -22.81 2.36
N ALA A 75 7.32 -22.99 3.11
CA ALA A 75 6.94 -24.32 3.59
C ALA A 75 6.60 -25.27 2.41
N PRO A 76 6.96 -26.57 2.49
CA PRO A 76 6.59 -27.54 1.47
C PRO A 76 5.06 -27.65 1.36
N ILE A 77 4.58 -27.64 0.12
CA ILE A 77 3.15 -27.71 -0.21
C ILE A 77 2.67 -29.15 0.00
N ASP A 78 1.60 -29.33 0.77
CA ASP A 78 1.02 -30.65 1.09
C ASP A 78 0.39 -31.31 -0.17
N GLU A 79 0.70 -32.58 -0.43
CA GLU A 79 0.49 -33.28 -1.72
C GLU A 79 -0.98 -33.42 -2.16
N LYS A 80 -1.95 -33.11 -1.28
CA LYS A 80 -3.38 -33.04 -1.65
C LYS A 80 -3.72 -31.94 -2.67
N GLN A 81 -2.75 -31.12 -3.08
CA GLN A 81 -2.92 -30.05 -4.07
C GLN A 81 -2.34 -30.38 -5.47
N ILE A 82 -1.78 -31.57 -5.70
CA ILE A 82 -0.94 -31.87 -6.89
C ILE A 82 -1.73 -32.16 -8.20
N ASN A 83 -3.06 -32.31 -8.18
CA ASN A 83 -3.87 -32.41 -9.40
C ASN A 83 -4.14 -31.04 -10.09
N ARG A 84 -3.27 -30.05 -9.89
CA ARG A 84 -3.27 -28.82 -10.70
C ARG A 84 -2.01 -28.85 -11.55
N VAL A 85 -2.18 -29.23 -12.82
CA VAL A 85 -1.21 -28.96 -13.89
C VAL A 85 -0.70 -27.53 -13.73
N PRO A 86 0.61 -27.24 -13.87
CA PRO A 86 1.10 -25.88 -13.88
C PRO A 86 0.60 -25.19 -15.15
N VAL A 87 -0.62 -24.67 -15.07
CA VAL A 87 -1.13 -23.63 -15.97
C VAL A 87 -0.25 -22.41 -15.71
N PRO A 88 0.27 -21.72 -16.74
CA PRO A 88 0.93 -20.44 -16.55
C PRO A 88 -0.06 -19.51 -15.85
N GLN A 89 0.06 -19.32 -14.54
CA GLN A 89 -0.87 -18.47 -13.79
C GLN A 89 -0.47 -17.00 -13.92
N LYS A 90 -0.56 -16.50 -15.16
CA LYS A 90 -1.31 -15.26 -15.37
C LYS A 90 -2.78 -15.64 -15.51
N VAL A 91 -3.34 -16.27 -14.45
CA VAL A 91 -4.78 -16.22 -14.28
C VAL A 91 -4.99 -14.77 -13.91
N GLU A 92 -5.54 -13.99 -14.84
CA GLU A 92 -6.38 -12.86 -14.48
C GLU A 92 -7.36 -13.42 -13.45
N ARG A 93 -7.00 -13.35 -12.17
CA ARG A 93 -8.01 -13.36 -11.14
C ARG A 93 -8.81 -12.12 -11.52
N GLU A 94 -9.97 -12.30 -12.13
CA GLU A 94 -11.03 -11.31 -11.97
C GLU A 94 -11.08 -11.09 -10.47
N GLN A 95 -10.44 -10.01 -10.00
CA GLN A 95 -10.48 -9.67 -8.60
C GLN A 95 -11.94 -9.43 -8.34
N ILE A 96 -12.55 -10.29 -7.52
CA ILE A 96 -13.94 -10.08 -7.11
C ILE A 96 -13.91 -8.76 -6.33
N ARG A 97 -14.24 -7.67 -7.04
CA ARG A 97 -14.26 -6.32 -6.51
C ARG A 97 -15.20 -6.31 -5.32
N MET A 98 -14.74 -5.80 -4.19
CA MET A 98 -15.52 -5.83 -2.96
C MET A 98 -16.47 -4.65 -2.92
N LYS A 99 -17.78 -4.89 -2.86
CA LYS A 99 -18.75 -3.81 -2.62
C LYS A 99 -18.74 -3.37 -1.16
N ALA A 100 -18.92 -2.08 -0.95
CA ALA A 100 -19.11 -1.46 0.35
C ALA A 100 -20.35 -2.03 1.04
N ASN A 101 -20.21 -2.37 2.32
CA ASN A 101 -21.35 -2.63 3.18
C ASN A 101 -21.85 -1.29 3.72
N ILE A 102 -23.16 -1.06 3.68
CA ILE A 102 -23.79 0.18 4.15
C ILE A 102 -24.69 -0.17 5.33
N ASN A 103 -24.49 0.51 6.47
CA ASN A 103 -25.33 0.31 7.65
C ASN A 103 -26.70 1.02 7.50
N PHE A 104 -27.57 0.88 8.50
CA PHE A 104 -28.91 1.50 8.51
C PHE A 104 -28.88 3.04 8.50
N GLU A 105 -27.76 3.67 8.85
CA GLU A 105 -27.56 5.12 8.81
C GLU A 105 -27.03 5.61 7.45
N GLY A 106 -26.86 4.71 6.47
CA GLY A 106 -26.28 5.05 5.17
C GLY A 106 -24.75 5.21 5.17
N LYS A 107 -24.07 4.82 6.26
CA LYS A 107 -22.61 4.90 6.39
C LYS A 107 -21.94 3.62 5.90
N VAL A 108 -20.82 3.79 5.18
CA VAL A 108 -19.99 2.68 4.74
C VAL A 108 -19.30 2.02 5.92
N VAL A 109 -19.32 0.70 5.96
CA VAL A 109 -18.64 -0.16 6.95
C VAL A 109 -17.71 -1.10 6.20
N PHE A 110 -16.45 -1.15 6.62
CA PHE A 110 -15.46 -2.05 6.04
C PHE A 110 -14.54 -2.63 7.11
N PHE A 111 -13.89 -3.75 6.79
CA PHE A 111 -12.88 -4.32 7.67
C PHE A 111 -11.55 -3.58 7.50
N SER A 112 -11.04 -3.04 8.61
CA SER A 112 -9.71 -2.43 8.65
C SER A 112 -8.69 -3.48 9.11
N SER A 113 -7.77 -3.85 8.23
CA SER A 113 -6.62 -4.69 8.60
C SER A 113 -5.72 -3.99 9.61
N LYS A 114 -5.61 -2.66 9.52
CA LYS A 114 -4.81 -1.82 10.44
C LYS A 114 -5.30 -1.92 11.88
N HIS A 115 -6.62 -1.94 12.08
CA HIS A 115 -7.25 -1.99 13.41
C HIS A 115 -7.77 -3.38 13.79
N ASN A 116 -7.61 -4.35 12.88
CA ASN A 116 -8.13 -5.72 12.98
C ASN A 116 -9.62 -5.80 13.38
N LYS A 117 -10.45 -4.89 12.87
CA LYS A 117 -11.89 -4.83 13.18
C LYS A 117 -12.68 -4.13 12.07
N LYS A 118 -14.01 -4.28 12.11
CA LYS A 118 -14.90 -3.45 11.30
C LYS A 118 -14.88 -2.01 11.81
N VAL A 119 -14.80 -1.07 10.88
CA VAL A 119 -14.79 0.36 11.13
C VAL A 119 -15.87 1.02 10.30
N THR A 120 -16.39 2.14 10.79
CA THR A 120 -17.52 2.85 10.17
C THR A 120 -17.05 4.19 9.64
N GLU A 121 -17.59 4.58 8.48
CA GLU A 121 -17.42 5.89 7.87
C GLU A 121 -17.68 7.01 8.88
N SER A 122 -16.73 7.95 8.91
CA SER A 122 -16.77 9.19 9.68
C SER A 122 -16.86 10.42 8.77
N VAL A 123 -16.21 10.37 7.60
CA VAL A 123 -16.20 11.42 6.59
C VAL A 123 -16.08 10.79 5.21
N ARG A 124 -16.74 11.40 4.21
CA ARG A 124 -16.64 11.03 2.80
C ARG A 124 -16.15 12.22 2.00
N TYR A 125 -14.99 12.05 1.37
CA TYR A 125 -14.43 13.03 0.45
C TYR A 125 -14.81 12.66 -0.98
N SER A 126 -15.57 13.51 -1.66
CA SER A 126 -15.97 13.28 -3.06
C SER A 126 -14.97 13.91 -4.01
N TYR A 127 -14.46 13.11 -4.94
CA TYR A 127 -13.61 13.56 -6.04
C TYR A 127 -14.50 13.77 -7.25
N SER A 128 -14.48 14.98 -7.81
CA SER A 128 -15.28 15.36 -8.97
C SER A 128 -14.40 15.59 -10.20
N ASP A 129 -14.96 15.33 -11.37
CA ASP A 129 -14.37 15.74 -12.64
C ASP A 129 -14.47 17.26 -12.86
N ALA A 130 -13.93 17.73 -13.99
CA ALA A 130 -13.92 19.14 -14.35
C ALA A 130 -15.32 19.76 -14.49
N ASP A 131 -16.34 18.94 -14.79
CA ASP A 131 -17.74 19.34 -14.89
C ASP A 131 -18.45 19.32 -13.52
N GLY A 132 -17.74 18.94 -12.45
CA GLY A 132 -18.25 18.86 -11.09
C GLY A 132 -19.00 17.56 -10.78
N LYS A 133 -19.08 16.61 -11.72
CA LYS A 133 -19.71 15.32 -11.50
C LYS A 133 -18.78 14.45 -10.66
N THR A 134 -19.34 13.78 -9.65
CA THR A 134 -18.57 12.89 -8.78
C THR A 134 -18.03 11.68 -9.56
N ALA A 135 -16.72 11.56 -9.60
CA ALA A 135 -15.99 10.45 -10.20
C ALA A 135 -15.82 9.28 -9.24
N TYR A 136 -15.50 9.55 -7.96
CA TYR A 136 -15.39 8.55 -6.89
C TYR A 136 -15.33 9.22 -5.51
N HIS A 137 -15.23 8.41 -4.46
CA HIS A 137 -15.10 8.85 -3.08
C HIS A 137 -13.85 8.28 -2.40
N VAL A 138 -13.36 8.98 -1.38
CA VAL A 138 -12.45 8.43 -0.36
C VAL A 138 -13.17 8.45 0.98
N ILE A 139 -13.38 7.27 1.55
CA ILE A 139 -14.08 7.05 2.82
C ILE A 139 -13.05 7.05 3.94
N ARG A 140 -13.19 7.96 4.90
CA ARG A 140 -12.43 7.97 6.15
C ARG A 140 -13.25 7.33 7.25
N SER A 141 -12.72 6.36 7.97
CA SER A 141 -13.40 5.70 9.10
C SER A 141 -12.99 6.23 10.48
N ASP A 142 -13.72 5.80 11.50
CA ASP A 142 -13.28 5.81 12.90
C ASP A 142 -13.23 4.38 13.49
N PRO A 143 -12.09 3.92 14.06
CA PRO A 143 -10.77 4.56 14.07
C PRO A 143 -10.22 4.86 12.66
N LYS A 144 -9.30 5.84 12.57
CA LYS A 144 -8.79 6.39 11.30
C LYS A 144 -8.19 5.31 10.40
N ASP A 145 -8.88 5.05 9.30
CA ASP A 145 -8.44 4.29 8.13
C ASP A 145 -9.11 4.88 6.89
N PHE A 146 -8.63 4.55 5.70
CA PHE A 146 -9.14 5.09 4.44
C PHE A 146 -9.41 4.01 3.41
N ARG A 147 -10.53 4.13 2.69
CA ARG A 147 -10.84 3.30 1.53
C ARG A 147 -11.39 4.13 0.38
N PRO A 148 -10.79 4.06 -0.82
CA PRO A 148 -11.46 4.59 -2.00
C PRO A 148 -12.72 3.78 -2.28
N MET A 149 -13.70 4.42 -2.91
CA MET A 149 -14.94 3.80 -3.32
C MET A 149 -15.45 4.41 -4.61
N THR A 150 -15.71 3.59 -5.62
CA THR A 150 -16.33 4.01 -6.88
C THR A 150 -17.81 4.41 -6.65
N PRO A 151 -18.42 5.17 -7.59
CA PRO A 151 -19.81 5.61 -7.44
C PRO A 151 -20.84 4.47 -7.35
N ASP A 152 -20.54 3.31 -7.95
CA ASP A 152 -21.34 2.09 -7.88
C ASP A 152 -21.04 1.22 -6.64
N GLY A 153 -20.19 1.72 -5.74
CA GLY A 153 -19.98 1.20 -4.40
C GLY A 153 -18.88 0.15 -4.26
N PHE A 154 -18.00 -0.03 -5.25
CA PHE A 154 -16.85 -0.93 -5.09
C PHE A 154 -15.70 -0.23 -4.35
N LEU A 155 -15.07 -0.93 -3.41
CA LEU A 155 -13.98 -0.42 -2.56
C LEU A 155 -12.61 -0.47 -3.25
N ASP A 156 -12.54 0.09 -4.45
CA ASP A 156 -11.35 0.18 -5.30
C ASP A 156 -11.40 1.47 -6.16
N LEU A 157 -10.51 1.57 -7.14
CA LEU A 157 -10.50 2.63 -8.16
C LEU A 157 -10.34 2.07 -9.57
N GLU A 158 -10.67 0.79 -9.80
CA GLU A 158 -10.34 0.13 -11.08
C GLU A 158 -11.13 0.69 -12.26
N SER A 159 -12.37 1.11 -12.01
CA SER A 159 -13.31 1.56 -13.05
C SER A 159 -13.45 3.08 -13.14
N VAL A 160 -12.53 3.84 -12.52
CA VAL A 160 -12.64 5.31 -12.42
C VAL A 160 -11.30 5.97 -12.70
N GLU A 161 -11.34 7.14 -13.33
CA GLU A 161 -10.18 8.00 -13.46
C GLU A 161 -9.78 8.58 -12.10
N ARG A 162 -8.48 8.65 -11.83
CA ARG A 162 -7.96 9.26 -10.59
C ARG A 162 -7.75 10.73 -10.82
N LEU A 163 -8.34 11.55 -9.97
CA LEU A 163 -8.38 13.00 -10.15
C LEU A 163 -7.82 13.72 -8.92
N PRO A 164 -7.33 14.95 -9.06
CA PRO A 164 -7.07 15.82 -7.92
C PRO A 164 -8.34 16.07 -7.11
N TYR A 165 -8.22 16.16 -5.79
CA TYR A 165 -9.32 16.59 -4.93
C TYR A 165 -9.64 18.06 -5.20
N ARG A 166 -10.93 18.43 -5.32
CA ARG A 166 -11.36 19.80 -5.71
C ARG A 166 -10.89 20.21 -7.12
N LEU A 167 -10.93 19.29 -8.09
CA LEU A 167 -10.47 19.55 -9.45
C LEU A 167 -11.11 20.79 -10.11
N PRO A 168 -12.43 21.03 -10.05
CA PRO A 168 -13.02 22.26 -10.60
C PRO A 168 -12.40 23.54 -10.03
N GLU A 169 -12.22 23.59 -8.70
CA GLU A 169 -11.65 24.75 -8.01
C GLU A 169 -10.15 24.90 -8.30
N LEU A 170 -9.42 23.79 -8.43
CA LEU A 170 -8.03 23.76 -8.89
C LEU A 170 -7.91 24.39 -10.27
N LEU A 171 -8.67 23.91 -11.26
CA LEU A 171 -8.62 24.41 -12.63
C LEU A 171 -8.99 25.90 -12.71
N GLN A 172 -9.99 26.33 -11.93
CA GLN A 172 -10.35 27.74 -11.84
C GLN A 172 -9.21 28.57 -11.22
N GLY A 173 -8.54 28.07 -10.18
CA GLY A 173 -7.39 28.73 -9.56
C GLY A 173 -6.22 28.90 -10.52
N VAL A 174 -5.91 27.88 -11.31
CA VAL A 174 -4.88 27.95 -12.37
C VAL A 174 -5.24 29.01 -13.41
N LYS A 175 -6.49 29.02 -13.87
CA LYS A 175 -6.98 30.03 -14.83
C LYS A 175 -6.89 31.45 -14.29
N GLU A 176 -7.09 31.63 -13.00
CA GLU A 176 -6.99 32.92 -12.30
C GLU A 176 -5.55 33.26 -11.86
N SER A 177 -4.55 32.44 -12.19
CA SER A 177 -3.15 32.62 -11.80
C SER A 177 -2.97 32.73 -10.28
N LYS A 178 -3.74 31.96 -9.50
CA LYS A 178 -3.58 31.83 -8.05
C LYS A 178 -2.49 30.80 -7.73
N THR A 179 -1.77 31.00 -6.62
CA THR A 179 -0.90 29.97 -6.04
C THR A 179 -1.74 28.79 -5.58
N ILE A 180 -1.29 27.58 -5.93
CA ILE A 180 -1.98 26.32 -5.68
C ILE A 180 -1.23 25.52 -4.62
N LEU A 181 -1.85 25.27 -3.47
CA LEU A 181 -1.21 24.47 -2.41
C LEU A 181 -1.48 22.98 -2.62
N ILE A 182 -0.43 22.16 -2.72
CA ILE A 182 -0.56 20.70 -2.64
C ILE A 182 -0.35 20.27 -1.20
N LEU A 183 -1.38 19.70 -0.57
CA LEU A 183 -1.37 19.32 0.84
C LEU A 183 -1.46 17.81 1.04
N GLU A 184 -1.03 17.36 2.22
CA GLU A 184 -0.91 15.92 2.55
C GLU A 184 -2.21 15.13 2.48
N GLY A 185 -3.38 15.76 2.71
CA GLY A 185 -4.66 15.04 2.64
C GLY A 185 -5.88 15.95 2.66
N GLU A 186 -7.06 15.37 2.43
CA GLU A 186 -8.29 16.10 2.11
C GLU A 186 -8.72 17.03 3.25
N LYS A 187 -8.49 16.61 4.50
CA LYS A 187 -8.78 17.42 5.68
C LYS A 187 -7.96 18.72 5.73
N ASP A 188 -6.70 18.69 5.31
CA ASP A 188 -5.85 19.88 5.32
C ASP A 188 -6.16 20.77 4.12
N VAL A 189 -6.54 20.18 2.98
CA VAL A 189 -7.14 20.92 1.86
C VAL A 189 -8.39 21.68 2.30
N ASP A 190 -9.36 21.01 2.93
CA ASP A 190 -10.59 21.67 3.39
C ASP A 190 -10.31 22.85 4.36
N ARG A 191 -9.27 22.73 5.20
CA ARG A 191 -8.83 23.83 6.07
C ARG A 191 -8.22 25.00 5.30
N ALA A 192 -7.37 24.73 4.31
CA ALA A 192 -6.77 25.76 3.47
C ALA A 192 -7.83 26.49 2.63
N ILE A 193 -8.82 25.77 2.09
CA ILE A 193 -9.98 26.36 1.41
C ILE A 193 -10.74 27.28 2.37
N ALA A 194 -10.98 26.86 3.62
CA ALA A 194 -11.65 27.70 4.61
C ALA A 194 -10.88 28.98 4.96
N MET A 195 -9.56 28.99 4.72
CA MET A 195 -8.69 30.17 4.85
C MET A 195 -8.60 31.02 3.57
N GLY A 196 -9.25 30.61 2.48
CA GLY A 196 -9.28 31.34 1.21
C GLY A 196 -8.18 30.98 0.21
N PHE A 197 -7.39 29.93 0.47
CA PHE A 197 -6.40 29.43 -0.48
C PHE A 197 -7.05 28.53 -1.53
N VAL A 198 -6.37 28.35 -2.67
CA VAL A 198 -6.66 27.25 -3.59
C VAL A 198 -5.73 26.09 -3.21
N ALA A 199 -6.31 24.93 -2.92
CA ALA A 199 -5.55 23.78 -2.46
C ALA A 199 -6.12 22.48 -3.01
N THR A 200 -5.25 21.49 -3.17
CA THR A 200 -5.62 20.14 -3.63
C THR A 200 -4.76 19.07 -2.96
N THR A 201 -5.18 17.83 -3.13
CA THR A 201 -4.44 16.62 -2.75
C THR A 201 -4.86 15.48 -3.69
N PHE A 202 -4.30 14.30 -3.49
CA PHE A 202 -4.61 13.12 -4.29
C PHE A 202 -5.11 11.98 -3.41
N VAL A 203 -5.69 10.96 -4.04
CA VAL A 203 -6.05 9.75 -3.31
C VAL A 203 -4.79 9.09 -2.71
N GLY A 204 -4.75 9.03 -1.38
CA GLY A 204 -3.59 8.56 -0.64
C GLY A 204 -2.57 9.66 -0.27
N GLY A 205 -2.89 10.92 -0.55
CA GLY A 205 -2.13 12.11 -0.14
C GLY A 205 -1.13 12.63 -1.17
N ALA A 206 -0.49 13.76 -0.87
CA ALA A 206 0.49 14.42 -1.74
C ALA A 206 1.67 13.52 -2.14
N GLY A 207 2.09 12.62 -1.24
CA GLY A 207 3.16 11.63 -1.51
C GLY A 207 2.78 10.53 -2.51
N LYS A 208 1.56 10.50 -3.03
CA LYS A 208 1.09 9.55 -4.07
C LYS A 208 0.95 10.21 -5.43
N TRP A 209 1.96 11.01 -5.79
CA TRP A 209 2.06 11.66 -7.08
C TRP A 209 2.02 10.66 -8.25
N ARG A 210 1.39 11.07 -9.35
CA ARG A 210 1.39 10.39 -10.64
C ARG A 210 1.75 11.42 -11.71
N ASP A 211 2.56 11.05 -12.70
CA ASP A 211 3.04 12.00 -13.71
C ASP A 211 1.91 12.71 -14.46
N GLU A 212 0.81 11.99 -14.72
CA GLU A 212 -0.42 12.53 -15.32
C GLU A 212 -1.03 13.70 -14.56
N TYR A 213 -0.76 13.84 -13.24
CA TYR A 213 -1.27 14.96 -12.46
C TYR A 213 -0.62 16.29 -12.85
N SER A 214 0.60 16.27 -13.37
CA SER A 214 1.33 17.46 -13.81
C SER A 214 0.53 18.29 -14.83
N GLU A 215 -0.32 17.62 -15.62
CA GLU A 215 -1.17 18.25 -16.63
C GLU A 215 -2.13 19.29 -16.03
N TYR A 216 -2.63 19.04 -14.82
CA TYR A 216 -3.57 19.95 -14.14
C TYR A 216 -2.89 21.22 -13.59
N PHE A 217 -1.57 21.25 -13.50
CA PHE A 217 -0.80 22.36 -12.93
C PHE A 217 0.02 23.13 -13.98
N ARG A 218 -0.23 22.91 -15.28
CA ARG A 218 0.49 23.62 -16.34
C ARG A 218 0.28 25.13 -16.22
N GLY A 219 1.38 25.85 -16.03
CA GLY A 219 1.37 27.31 -15.85
C GLY A 219 0.91 27.79 -14.47
N ALA A 220 0.70 26.87 -13.52
CA ALA A 220 0.38 27.20 -12.14
C ALA A 220 1.64 27.55 -11.34
N ASP A 221 1.48 28.41 -10.33
CA ASP A 221 2.41 28.56 -9.22
C ASP A 221 2.00 27.58 -8.12
N VAL A 222 2.91 26.70 -7.68
CA VAL A 222 2.62 25.54 -6.82
C VAL A 222 3.58 25.45 -5.65
#